data_AF-A0A9X9MBB6-F1
#
_entry.id   AF-A0A9X9MBB6-F1
#
_cell.length_a   1.000
_cell.length_b   1.000
_cell.length_c   1.000
_cell.angle_alpha   90.00
_cell.angle_beta   90.00
_cell.angle_gamma   90.00
#
_symmetry.space_group_name_H-M   'P 1'
#
loop_
_entity.id
_entity.type
_entity.pdbx_description
1 polymer ?
#
loop_
_entity_poly.entity_id
_entity_poly.type
_entity_poly.pdbx_seq_one_letter_code
_entity_poly.pdbx_strand_id
1 'polypeptide(L)'
;MHTHSLFTLLGERLMLHTNTVTVTTYNTLYEILTEQVCTQVVHKPHPEPDSTVKIQNPMILKVVATLLKNSTPSPELMEVRRLFLSDMIKLFSNSRENRRCLLQCSVWQDWMFSLGYINPKNSEEQKITEMVYNIFRILLYHAIKYEWGGWRVWVDTLSIAHSKVTYEAHKEYLAKMYEEYQRQEEENIKKGKKGNVSTISGLSSQTTGAKGGMEIREIEDLSQSQSPESETDYPVSTDTRDLLMSTKVPDDILGNSDRPGSGVHVEVHDLLVDIKA
;
A
#
# COMPACT_ATOMS: atom_id res chain seq x y z
N MET A 1 24.11 -7.18 -12.30
CA MET A 1 24.42 -7.38 -10.87
C MET A 1 23.40 -6.58 -10.07
N HIS A 2 22.47 -7.23 -9.36
CA HIS A 2 21.60 -6.50 -8.43
C HIS A 2 22.44 -6.11 -7.22
N THR A 3 22.72 -4.81 -7.07
CA THR A 3 23.39 -4.28 -5.89
C THR A 3 22.40 -4.32 -4.74
N HIS A 4 22.35 -5.43 -4.00
CA HIS A 4 21.59 -5.51 -2.76
C HIS A 4 22.20 -4.49 -1.78
N SER A 5 21.40 -3.48 -1.39
CA SER A 5 21.78 -2.57 -0.31
C SER A 5 21.96 -3.39 0.98
N LEU A 6 22.98 -3.07 1.79
CA LEU A 6 23.27 -3.74 3.07
C LEU A 6 22.00 -3.91 3.93
N PHE A 7 21.15 -2.89 3.97
CA PHE A 7 19.91 -2.89 4.74
C PHE A 7 18.84 -3.83 4.15
N THR A 8 18.76 -3.94 2.82
CA THR A 8 17.89 -4.93 2.17
C THR A 8 18.34 -6.35 2.52
N LEU A 9 19.65 -6.59 2.45
CA LEU A 9 20.22 -7.89 2.80
C LEU A 9 20.00 -8.24 4.29
N LEU A 10 20.07 -7.27 5.19
CA LEU A 10 19.78 -7.48 6.62
C LEU A 10 18.37 -8.03 6.84
N GLY A 11 17.36 -7.42 6.21
CA GLY A 11 15.97 -7.89 6.30
C GLY A 11 15.79 -9.30 5.72
N GLU A 12 16.31 -9.53 4.51
CA GLU A 12 16.24 -10.84 3.83
C GLU A 12 16.91 -11.94 4.67
N ARG A 13 18.10 -11.68 5.22
CA ARG A 13 18.86 -12.67 5.99
C ARG A 13 18.23 -12.97 7.34
N LEU A 14 17.68 -11.98 8.04
CA LEU A 14 16.96 -12.21 9.29
C LEU A 14 15.75 -13.12 9.08
N MET A 15 15.02 -12.95 7.99
CA MET A 15 13.85 -13.77 7.66
C MET A 15 14.18 -15.22 7.29
N LEU A 16 15.42 -15.55 6.93
CA LEU A 16 15.82 -16.95 6.67
C LEU A 16 15.90 -17.79 7.94
N HIS A 17 16.17 -17.16 9.09
CA HIS A 17 16.42 -17.86 10.35
C HIS A 17 15.21 -17.86 11.28
N THR A 18 14.29 -16.91 11.11
CA THR A 18 13.06 -16.83 11.88
C THR A 18 11.92 -16.31 11.02
N ASN A 19 10.73 -16.90 11.19
CA ASN A 19 9.50 -16.44 10.54
C ASN A 19 8.78 -15.35 11.37
N THR A 20 9.36 -14.90 12.48
CA THR A 20 8.79 -13.84 13.33
C THR A 20 9.87 -12.95 13.92
N VAL A 21 9.55 -11.66 14.11
CA VAL A 21 10.44 -10.71 14.78
C VAL A 21 10.14 -10.70 16.27
N THR A 22 11.20 -10.78 17.08
CA THR A 22 11.11 -10.78 18.55
C THR A 22 11.44 -9.40 19.11
N VAL A 23 11.08 -9.14 20.37
CA VAL A 23 11.49 -7.92 21.09
C VAL A 23 13.02 -7.79 21.12
N THR A 24 13.74 -8.91 21.29
CA THR A 24 15.21 -8.92 21.31
C THR A 24 15.78 -8.46 19.97
N THR A 25 15.26 -9.00 18.86
CA THR A 25 15.69 -8.59 17.51
C THR A 25 15.37 -7.11 17.26
N TYR A 26 14.18 -6.66 17.68
CA TYR A 26 13.80 -5.27 17.54
C TYR A 26 14.72 -4.33 18.34
N ASN A 27 15.06 -4.68 19.58
CA ASN A 27 16.00 -3.89 20.40
C ASN A 27 17.34 -3.72 19.70
N THR A 28 17.93 -4.79 19.14
CA THR A 28 19.18 -4.67 18.37
C THR A 28 19.02 -3.74 17.16
N LEU A 29 17.89 -3.82 16.44
CA LEU A 29 17.62 -2.90 15.32
C LEU A 29 17.45 -1.46 15.81
N TYR A 30 16.83 -1.24 16.98
CA TYR A 30 16.68 0.08 17.58
C TYR A 30 18.02 0.70 18.00
N GLU A 31 18.93 -0.11 18.54
CA GLU A 31 20.30 0.32 18.84
C GLU A 31 21.03 0.74 17.56
N ILE A 32 20.88 0.01 16.46
CA ILE A 32 21.46 0.40 15.15
C ILE A 32 20.80 1.67 14.61
N LEU A 33 19.47 1.81 14.74
CA LEU A 33 18.71 2.99 14.31
C LEU A 33 19.23 4.27 14.96
N THR A 34 19.59 4.20 16.24
CA THR A 34 19.99 5.35 17.07
C THR A 34 21.50 5.49 17.29
N GLU A 35 22.28 4.47 16.90
CA GLU A 35 23.71 4.31 17.21
C GLU A 35 24.03 4.33 18.72
N GLN A 36 23.08 3.94 19.55
CA GLN A 36 23.25 3.79 21.00
C GLN A 36 23.35 2.31 21.35
N VAL A 37 24.55 1.74 21.14
CA VAL A 37 24.78 0.30 21.30
C VAL A 37 24.94 -0.09 22.77
N CYS A 38 24.21 -1.12 23.19
CA CYS A 38 24.37 -1.72 24.51
C CYS A 38 25.38 -2.87 24.48
N THR A 39 26.07 -3.12 25.60
CA THR A 39 27.02 -4.24 25.72
C THR A 39 26.34 -5.57 26.07
N GLN A 40 25.06 -5.55 26.42
CA GLN A 40 24.29 -6.72 26.83
C GLN A 40 23.05 -6.91 25.95
N VAL A 41 22.68 -8.18 25.75
CA VAL A 41 21.46 -8.52 25.03
C VAL A 41 20.24 -8.21 25.89
N VAL A 42 19.38 -7.32 25.41
CA VAL A 42 18.15 -6.93 26.11
C VAL A 42 16.96 -7.71 25.56
N HIS A 43 16.33 -8.52 26.42
CA HIS A 43 15.18 -9.36 26.07
C HIS A 43 13.81 -8.75 26.38
N LYS A 44 13.79 -7.61 27.07
CA LYS A 44 12.58 -6.85 27.42
C LYS A 44 12.50 -5.57 26.57
N PRO A 45 11.35 -4.91 26.46
CA PRO A 45 11.27 -3.62 25.79
C PRO A 45 12.34 -2.66 26.31
N HIS A 46 13.05 -2.00 25.40
CA HIS A 46 14.03 -0.97 25.78
C HIS A 46 13.33 0.23 26.45
N PRO A 47 14.08 1.08 27.19
CA PRO A 47 13.53 2.30 27.76
C PRO A 47 12.92 3.21 26.67
N GLU A 48 11.89 3.97 27.03
CA GLU A 48 11.25 4.89 26.10
C GLU A 48 12.22 5.99 25.66
N PRO A 49 12.25 6.38 24.36
CA PRO A 49 13.10 7.46 23.90
C PRO A 49 12.73 8.80 24.53
N ASP A 50 13.74 9.49 25.04
CA ASP A 50 13.62 10.89 25.42
C ASP A 50 13.81 11.83 24.20
N SER A 51 13.77 13.15 24.44
CA SER A 51 13.92 14.16 23.38
C SER A 51 15.33 14.28 22.79
N THR A 52 16.33 13.68 23.44
CA THR A 52 17.73 13.69 22.99
C THR A 52 18.00 12.64 21.92
N VAL A 53 17.21 11.55 21.90
CA VAL A 53 17.39 10.45 20.93
C VAL A 53 17.16 10.93 19.49
N LYS A 54 18.15 10.68 18.64
CA LYS A 54 18.14 10.99 17.20
C LYS A 54 18.20 9.72 16.37
N ILE A 55 17.55 9.77 15.21
CA ILE A 55 17.67 8.72 14.20
C ILE A 55 18.97 8.96 13.42
N GLN A 56 19.90 8.01 13.48
CA GLN A 56 21.17 8.05 12.77
C GLN A 56 21.12 7.19 11.49
N ASN A 57 20.44 6.03 11.56
CA ASN A 57 20.35 5.08 10.45
C ASN A 57 18.90 4.91 9.96
N PRO A 58 18.33 5.87 9.20
CA PRO A 58 16.92 5.87 8.81
C PRO A 58 16.48 4.64 8.00
N MET A 59 17.39 3.99 7.26
CA MET A 59 17.07 2.79 6.49
C MET A 59 16.61 1.62 7.37
N ILE A 60 17.00 1.60 8.65
CA ILE A 60 16.55 0.58 9.60
C ILE A 60 15.04 0.64 9.83
N LEU A 61 14.41 1.81 9.73
CA LEU A 61 12.94 1.93 9.83
C LEU A 61 12.24 1.05 8.78
N LYS A 62 12.73 1.11 7.53
CA LYS A 62 12.20 0.28 6.44
C LYS A 62 12.47 -1.20 6.67
N VAL A 63 13.64 -1.56 7.21
CA VAL A 63 13.97 -2.95 7.58
C VAL A 63 12.98 -3.48 8.62
N VAL A 64 12.78 -2.77 9.72
CA VAL A 64 11.83 -3.15 10.78
C VAL A 64 10.41 -3.26 10.21
N ALA A 65 9.96 -2.29 9.41
CA ALA A 65 8.64 -2.33 8.80
C ALA A 65 8.45 -3.56 7.89
N THR A 66 9.48 -3.91 7.10
CA THR A 66 9.46 -5.10 6.23
C THR A 66 9.38 -6.38 7.05
N LEU A 67 10.16 -6.49 8.13
CA LEU A 67 10.12 -7.64 9.03
C LEU A 67 8.74 -7.78 9.70
N LEU A 68 8.17 -6.67 10.19
CA LEU A 68 6.85 -6.66 10.82
C LEU A 68 5.72 -7.06 9.86
N LYS A 69 5.85 -6.72 8.58
CA LYS A 69 4.87 -7.05 7.54
C LYS A 69 4.94 -8.53 7.15
N ASN A 70 6.14 -9.08 7.03
CA ASN A 70 6.35 -10.44 6.51
C ASN A 70 6.40 -11.52 7.60
N SER A 71 6.41 -11.14 8.87
CA SER A 71 6.38 -12.08 10.00
C SER A 71 5.03 -12.79 10.11
N THR A 72 5.07 -14.05 10.57
CA THR A 72 3.88 -14.84 10.87
C THR A 72 3.09 -14.18 12.01
N PRO A 73 1.77 -13.96 11.86
CA PRO A 73 0.95 -13.37 12.91
C PRO A 73 1.05 -14.11 14.25
N SER A 74 1.42 -13.39 15.31
CA SER A 74 1.53 -13.92 16.66
C SER A 74 1.29 -12.80 17.70
N PRO A 75 0.96 -13.16 18.96
CA PRO A 75 0.88 -12.16 20.04
C PRO A 75 2.19 -11.40 20.26
N GLU A 76 3.32 -12.09 20.13
CA GLU A 76 4.66 -11.50 20.22
C GLU A 76 4.89 -10.47 19.10
N LEU A 77 4.52 -10.81 17.85
CA LEU A 77 4.61 -9.87 16.74
C LEU A 77 3.76 -8.61 16.98
N MET A 78 2.56 -8.78 17.53
CA MET A 78 1.69 -7.65 17.88
C MET A 78 2.32 -6.76 18.96
N GLU A 79 3.05 -7.35 19.92
CA GLU A 79 3.80 -6.59 20.92
C GLU A 79 4.93 -5.78 20.30
N VAL A 80 5.75 -6.40 19.44
CA VAL A 80 6.84 -5.69 18.74
C VAL A 80 6.29 -4.58 17.85
N ARG A 81 5.15 -4.81 17.17
CA ARG A 81 4.50 -3.79 16.34
C ARG A 81 4.04 -2.59 17.18
N ARG A 82 3.43 -2.82 18.35
CA ARG A 82 3.04 -1.75 19.28
C ARG A 82 4.25 -0.98 19.78
N LEU A 83 5.32 -1.68 20.16
CA LEU A 83 6.55 -1.07 20.64
C LEU A 83 7.16 -0.16 19.56
N PHE A 84 7.38 -0.68 18.36
CA PHE A 84 7.91 0.09 17.23
C PHE A 84 7.11 1.37 16.96
N LEU A 85 5.78 1.27 16.88
CA LEU A 85 4.93 2.44 16.63
C LEU A 85 4.97 3.45 17.79
N SER A 86 5.06 2.98 19.04
CA SER A 86 5.20 3.84 20.23
C SER A 86 6.48 4.64 20.16
N ASP A 87 7.60 4.00 19.80
CA ASP A 87 8.88 4.66 19.65
C ASP A 87 8.89 5.66 18.50
N MET A 88 8.26 5.31 17.37
CA MET A 88 8.10 6.25 16.25
C MET A 88 7.32 7.50 16.67
N ILE A 89 6.21 7.33 17.38
CA ILE A 89 5.42 8.48 17.89
C ILE A 89 6.31 9.39 18.75
N LYS A 90 7.08 8.84 19.69
CA LYS A 90 7.95 9.62 20.58
C LYS A 90 9.10 10.30 19.84
N LEU A 91 9.82 9.56 18.99
CA LEU A 91 10.93 10.06 18.20
C LEU A 91 10.51 11.21 17.28
N PHE A 92 9.31 11.14 16.69
CA PHE A 92 8.81 12.19 15.80
C PHE A 92 8.10 13.32 16.52
N SER A 93 7.53 13.11 17.70
CA SER A 93 6.82 14.18 18.44
C SER A 93 7.78 15.32 18.84
N ASN A 94 8.97 14.97 19.35
CA ASN A 94 9.85 15.93 20.03
C ASN A 94 11.09 16.35 19.22
N SER A 95 11.28 15.83 18.01
CA SER A 95 12.49 16.10 17.21
C SER A 95 12.13 16.51 15.79
N ARG A 96 12.36 17.80 15.47
CA ARG A 96 12.27 18.32 14.10
C ARG A 96 13.15 17.52 13.15
N GLU A 97 14.37 17.19 13.58
CA GLU A 97 15.33 16.46 12.76
C GLU A 97 14.84 15.05 12.43
N ASN A 98 14.28 14.32 13.41
CA ASN A 98 13.74 12.99 13.17
C ASN A 98 12.58 13.02 12.18
N ARG A 99 11.71 14.04 12.24
CA ARG A 99 10.64 14.23 11.25
C ARG A 99 11.19 14.47 9.85
N ARG A 100 12.18 15.36 9.71
CA ARG A 100 12.86 15.64 8.43
C ARG A 100 13.51 14.40 7.87
N CYS A 101 14.21 13.65 8.72
CA CYS A 101 14.88 12.40 8.38
C CYS A 101 13.91 11.40 7.72
N LEU A 102 12.74 11.17 8.33
CA LEU A 102 11.73 10.29 7.73
C LEU A 102 11.10 10.88 6.46
N LEU A 103 10.76 12.18 6.45
CA LEU A 103 10.15 12.84 5.29
C LEU A 103 11.04 12.84 4.04
N GLN A 104 12.36 12.71 4.21
CA GLN A 104 13.33 12.58 3.11
C GLN A 104 13.52 11.14 2.63
N CYS A 105 13.05 10.14 3.40
CA CYS A 105 13.12 8.75 2.97
C CYS A 105 12.20 8.52 1.77
N SER A 106 12.63 7.70 0.82
CA SER A 106 11.75 7.30 -0.28
C SER A 106 10.69 6.32 0.20
N VAL A 107 9.50 6.40 -0.41
CA VAL A 107 8.38 5.45 -0.24
C VAL A 107 7.99 5.16 1.21
N TRP A 108 8.19 6.13 2.12
CA TRP A 108 7.93 5.91 3.53
C TRP A 108 6.46 5.74 3.86
N GLN A 109 5.59 6.41 3.11
CA GLN A 109 4.14 6.33 3.29
C GLN A 109 3.63 4.92 3.02
N ASP A 110 4.11 4.27 1.96
CA ASP A 110 3.62 2.95 1.57
C ASP A 110 3.89 1.91 2.66
N TRP A 111 5.14 1.82 3.14
CA TRP A 111 5.46 0.89 4.20
C TRP A 111 4.83 1.29 5.52
N MET A 112 4.69 2.58 5.85
CA MET A 112 4.01 3.03 7.07
C MET A 112 2.53 2.61 7.06
N PHE A 113 1.82 2.79 5.95
CA PHE A 113 0.45 2.29 5.81
C PHE A 113 0.37 0.77 5.94
N SER A 114 1.39 0.03 5.50
CA SER A 114 1.39 -1.43 5.59
C SER A 114 1.49 -1.98 7.02
N LEU A 115 1.79 -1.13 7.99
CA LEU A 115 1.80 -1.48 9.41
C LEU A 115 0.42 -1.36 10.06
N GLY A 116 -0.51 -0.63 9.42
CA GLY A 116 -1.88 -0.46 9.88
C GLY A 116 -2.84 -1.46 9.24
N TYR A 117 -4.05 -1.51 9.80
CA TYR A 117 -5.16 -2.30 9.27
C TYR A 117 -6.18 -1.35 8.64
N ILE A 118 -6.51 -1.56 7.36
CA ILE A 118 -7.55 -0.78 6.67
C ILE A 118 -8.92 -1.07 7.31
N ASN A 119 -9.22 -2.35 7.55
CA ASN A 119 -10.44 -2.82 8.22
C ASN A 119 -10.06 -3.59 9.50
N PRO A 120 -9.79 -2.89 10.63
CA PRO A 120 -9.43 -3.54 11.89
C PRO A 120 -10.61 -4.38 12.42
N LYS A 121 -10.32 -5.61 12.85
CA LYS A 121 -11.31 -6.59 13.31
C LYS A 121 -11.49 -6.66 14.82
N ASN A 122 -10.55 -6.08 15.56
CA ASN A 122 -10.52 -6.08 17.02
C ASN A 122 -9.88 -4.79 17.56
N SER A 123 -9.98 -4.58 18.87
CA SER A 123 -9.45 -3.38 19.53
C SER A 123 -7.94 -3.23 19.41
N GLU A 124 -7.19 -4.34 19.35
CA GLU A 124 -5.73 -4.30 19.20
C GLU A 124 -5.32 -3.83 17.81
N GLU A 125 -5.97 -4.33 16.76
CA GLU A 125 -5.77 -3.86 15.39
C GLU A 125 -6.17 -2.39 15.23
N GLN A 126 -7.29 -1.99 15.85
CA GLN A 126 -7.72 -0.60 15.85
C GLN A 126 -6.66 0.31 16.50
N LYS A 127 -6.13 -0.09 17.66
CA LYS A 127 -5.07 0.65 18.35
C LYS A 127 -3.82 0.79 17.49
N ILE A 128 -3.41 -0.27 16.78
CA ILE A 128 -2.31 -0.20 15.82
C ILE A 128 -2.60 0.83 14.71
N THR A 129 -3.78 0.80 14.10
CA THR A 129 -4.18 1.76 13.06
C THR A 129 -4.19 3.20 13.58
N GLU A 130 -4.68 3.43 14.80
CA GLU A 130 -4.65 4.75 15.44
C GLU A 130 -3.23 5.25 15.67
N MET A 131 -2.30 4.39 16.08
CA MET A 131 -0.89 4.74 16.24
C MET A 131 -0.25 5.12 14.90
N VAL A 132 -0.53 4.37 13.83
CA VAL A 132 -0.08 4.70 12.46
C VAL A 132 -0.60 6.06 12.02
N TYR A 133 -1.90 6.32 12.20
CA TYR A 133 -2.49 7.63 11.87
C TYR A 133 -1.95 8.77 12.73
N ASN A 134 -1.59 8.51 13.99
CA ASN A 134 -0.93 9.51 14.82
C ASN A 134 0.46 9.88 14.27
N ILE A 135 1.23 8.90 13.79
CA ILE A 135 2.52 9.16 13.12
C ILE A 135 2.30 10.00 11.86
N PHE A 136 1.36 9.61 10.99
CA PHE A 136 1.00 10.41 9.82
C PHE A 136 0.59 11.84 10.21
N ARG A 137 -0.23 12.02 11.23
CA ARG A 137 -0.66 13.33 11.72
C ARG A 137 0.55 14.19 12.13
N ILE A 138 1.50 13.63 12.90
CA ILE A 138 2.73 14.33 13.32
C ILE A 138 3.55 14.77 12.09
N LEU A 139 3.76 13.85 11.14
CA LEU A 139 4.61 14.07 9.98
C LEU A 139 3.98 15.02 8.96
N LEU A 140 2.71 14.82 8.62
CA LEU A 140 1.98 15.65 7.65
C LEU A 140 1.78 17.07 8.17
N TYR A 141 1.50 17.22 9.47
CA TYR A 141 1.47 18.55 10.09
C TYR A 141 2.81 19.26 9.92
N HIS A 142 3.91 18.56 10.19
CA HIS A 142 5.25 19.13 10.02
C HIS A 142 5.55 19.46 8.56
N ALA A 143 5.24 18.56 7.64
CA ALA A 143 5.45 18.74 6.21
C ALA A 143 4.70 19.98 5.68
N ILE A 144 3.38 20.05 5.90
CA ILE A 144 2.55 21.18 5.45
C ILE A 144 3.03 22.51 6.05
N LYS A 145 3.30 22.53 7.35
CA LYS A 145 3.54 23.78 8.08
C LYS A 145 4.96 24.31 7.94
N TYR A 146 5.95 23.44 7.82
CA TYR A 146 7.37 23.83 7.96
C TYR A 146 8.26 23.42 6.80
N GLU A 147 7.82 22.56 5.88
CA GLU A 147 8.63 22.11 4.75
C GLU A 147 8.17 22.75 3.44
N TRP A 148 9.12 23.28 2.67
CA TRP A 148 8.82 23.82 1.35
C TRP A 148 8.35 22.70 0.42
N GLY A 149 7.20 22.91 -0.23
CA GLY A 149 6.58 21.88 -1.06
C GLY A 149 5.94 20.73 -0.27
N GLY A 150 5.79 20.83 1.06
CA GLY A 150 5.19 19.79 1.88
C GLY A 150 3.73 19.44 1.54
N TRP A 151 3.02 20.33 0.83
CA TRP A 151 1.71 20.02 0.26
C TRP A 151 1.75 18.84 -0.71
N ARG A 152 2.87 18.59 -1.40
CA ARG A 152 3.05 17.43 -2.28
C ARG A 152 3.07 16.13 -1.50
N VAL A 153 3.75 16.12 -0.35
CA VAL A 153 3.76 14.97 0.56
C VAL A 153 2.36 14.66 1.06
N TRP A 154 1.58 15.70 1.39
CA TRP A 154 0.19 15.53 1.80
C TRP A 154 -0.70 14.98 0.67
N VAL A 155 -0.63 15.54 -0.53
CA VAL A 155 -1.38 15.03 -1.70
C VAL A 155 -1.03 13.57 -1.97
N ASP A 156 0.26 13.24 -2.04
CA ASP A 156 0.74 11.87 -2.27
C ASP A 156 0.25 10.90 -1.19
N THR A 157 0.29 11.33 0.08
CA THR A 157 -0.21 10.51 1.20
C THR A 157 -1.72 10.24 1.08
N LEU A 158 -2.52 11.22 0.69
CA LEU A 158 -3.96 11.04 0.45
C LEU A 158 -4.20 10.12 -0.75
N SER A 159 -3.44 10.27 -1.83
CA SER A 159 -3.54 9.41 -3.01
C SER A 159 -3.23 7.95 -2.67
N ILE A 160 -2.16 7.69 -1.90
CA ILE A 160 -1.82 6.33 -1.44
C ILE A 160 -2.91 5.78 -0.51
N ALA A 161 -3.38 6.58 0.45
CA ALA A 161 -4.45 6.16 1.37
C ALA A 161 -5.73 5.77 0.61
N HIS A 162 -6.17 6.62 -0.30
CA HIS A 162 -7.33 6.38 -1.15
C HIS A 162 -7.16 5.10 -1.96
N SER A 163 -6.00 4.94 -2.60
CA SER A 163 -5.69 3.75 -3.41
C SER A 163 -5.75 2.47 -2.59
N LYS A 164 -5.22 2.47 -1.35
CA LYS A 164 -5.29 1.32 -0.44
C LYS A 164 -6.71 1.01 0.02
N VAL A 165 -7.49 2.03 0.37
CA VAL A 165 -8.90 1.86 0.76
C VAL A 165 -9.72 1.29 -0.40
N THR A 166 -9.60 1.84 -1.61
CA THR A 166 -10.29 1.33 -2.79
C THR A 166 -9.89 -0.10 -3.11
N TYR A 167 -8.59 -0.42 -3.03
CA TYR A 167 -8.10 -1.78 -3.27
C TYR A 167 -8.66 -2.80 -2.29
N GLU A 168 -8.63 -2.51 -0.98
CA GLU A 168 -9.17 -3.43 0.03
C GLU A 168 -10.70 -3.56 -0.08
N ALA A 169 -11.43 -2.48 -0.36
CA ALA A 169 -12.87 -2.54 -0.60
C ALA A 169 -13.21 -3.45 -1.80
N HIS A 170 -12.47 -3.33 -2.90
CA HIS A 170 -12.64 -4.17 -4.08
C HIS A 170 -12.30 -5.64 -3.80
N LYS A 171 -11.23 -5.89 -3.06
CA LYS A 171 -10.82 -7.24 -2.62
C LYS A 171 -11.87 -7.90 -1.73
N GLU A 172 -12.44 -7.16 -0.79
CA GLU A 172 -13.52 -7.65 0.08
C GLU A 172 -14.80 -7.95 -0.73
N TYR A 173 -15.15 -7.08 -1.68
CA TYR A 173 -16.27 -7.30 -2.59
C TYR A 173 -16.10 -8.61 -3.38
N LEU A 174 -14.93 -8.82 -3.99
CA LEU A 174 -14.63 -10.05 -4.71
C LEU A 174 -14.73 -11.28 -3.80
N ALA A 175 -14.17 -11.22 -2.59
CA ALA A 175 -14.23 -12.34 -1.64
C ALA A 175 -15.68 -12.73 -1.31
N LYS A 176 -16.56 -11.76 -1.04
CA LYS A 176 -17.99 -12.01 -0.79
C LYS A 176 -18.68 -12.67 -1.97
N MET A 177 -18.38 -12.21 -3.19
CA MET A 177 -18.95 -12.78 -4.40
C MET A 177 -18.47 -14.22 -4.66
N TYR A 178 -17.21 -14.54 -4.36
CA TYR A 178 -16.69 -15.92 -4.39
C TYR A 178 -17.36 -16.82 -3.34
N GLU A 179 -17.55 -16.34 -2.11
CA GLU A 179 -18.25 -17.08 -1.05
C GLU A 179 -19.70 -17.37 -1.43
N GLU A 180 -20.40 -16.38 -1.99
CA GLU A 180 -21.77 -16.52 -2.49
C GLU A 180 -21.85 -17.58 -3.61
N TYR A 181 -20.89 -17.56 -4.55
CA TYR A 181 -20.79 -18.53 -5.62
C TYR A 181 -20.59 -19.96 -5.08
N GLN A 182 -19.64 -20.16 -4.17
CA GLN A 182 -19.38 -21.46 -3.55
C GLN A 182 -20.60 -21.98 -2.79
N ARG A 183 -21.29 -21.11 -2.04
CA ARG A 183 -22.52 -21.46 -1.34
C ARG A 183 -23.62 -21.91 -2.32
N GLN A 184 -23.80 -21.20 -3.43
CA GLN A 184 -24.76 -21.57 -4.45
C GLN A 184 -24.40 -22.89 -5.14
N GLU A 185 -23.12 -23.16 -5.39
CA GLU A 185 -22.65 -24.43 -5.95
C GLU A 185 -22.92 -25.60 -4.99
N GLU A 186 -22.60 -25.45 -3.70
CA GLU A 186 -22.93 -26.44 -2.67
C GLU A 186 -24.45 -26.71 -2.58
N GLU A 187 -25.26 -25.66 -2.64
CA GLU A 187 -26.72 -25.80 -2.66
C GLU A 187 -27.23 -26.51 -3.92
N ASN A 188 -26.66 -26.21 -5.08
CA ASN A 188 -27.03 -26.85 -6.35
C ASN A 188 -26.66 -28.33 -6.36
N ILE A 189 -25.50 -28.69 -5.80
CA ILE A 189 -25.09 -30.08 -5.59
C ILE A 189 -26.06 -30.79 -4.64
N LYS A 190 -26.41 -30.19 -3.51
CA LYS A 190 -27.40 -30.73 -2.56
C LYS A 190 -28.79 -30.92 -3.19
N LYS A 191 -29.15 -30.06 -4.16
CA LYS A 191 -30.40 -30.13 -4.94
C LYS A 191 -30.32 -31.07 -6.16
N GLY A 192 -29.21 -31.79 -6.35
CA GLY A 192 -29.02 -32.76 -7.45
C GLY A 192 -28.89 -32.13 -8.84
N LYS A 193 -28.72 -30.80 -8.94
CA LYS A 193 -28.47 -30.11 -10.21
C LYS A 193 -26.98 -30.23 -10.53
N LYS A 194 -26.62 -30.90 -11.63
CA LYS A 194 -25.24 -30.90 -12.14
C LYS A 194 -24.83 -29.46 -12.45
N GLY A 195 -23.71 -29.01 -11.88
CA GLY A 195 -23.24 -27.64 -11.95
C GLY A 195 -22.96 -27.21 -13.39
N ASN A 196 -23.66 -26.17 -13.85
CA ASN A 196 -23.26 -25.46 -15.05
C ASN A 196 -22.19 -24.45 -14.64
N VAL A 197 -21.01 -24.52 -15.28
CA VAL A 197 -19.93 -23.56 -15.08
C VAL A 197 -20.39 -22.19 -15.61
N SER A 198 -20.88 -21.33 -14.71
CA SER A 198 -21.14 -19.93 -15.01
C SER A 198 -19.94 -19.10 -14.58
N THR A 199 -19.34 -18.35 -15.50
CA THR A 199 -18.30 -17.37 -15.16
C THR A 199 -18.91 -16.26 -14.30
N ILE A 200 -18.09 -15.70 -13.43
CA ILE A 200 -18.45 -14.67 -12.43
C ILE A 200 -19.22 -13.47 -13.01
N SER A 201 -19.01 -13.13 -14.29
CA SER A 201 -19.76 -12.06 -14.98
C SER A 201 -21.25 -12.35 -15.18
N GLY A 202 -21.71 -13.59 -14.95
CA GLY A 202 -23.09 -14.01 -15.22
C GLY A 202 -24.09 -13.90 -14.06
N LEU A 203 -23.67 -13.44 -12.88
CA LEU A 203 -24.56 -13.45 -11.69
C LEU A 203 -25.47 -12.22 -11.59
N SER A 204 -25.18 -11.13 -12.31
CA SER A 204 -26.02 -9.92 -12.32
C SER A 204 -27.36 -10.09 -13.05
N SER A 205 -27.56 -11.19 -13.79
CA SER A 205 -28.68 -11.35 -14.73
C SER A 205 -29.65 -12.50 -14.40
N GLN A 206 -29.57 -13.10 -13.21
CA GLN A 206 -30.64 -14.00 -12.73
C GLN A 206 -31.72 -13.23 -11.98
N THR A 207 -32.60 -12.57 -12.74
CA THR A 207 -33.96 -12.29 -12.28
C THR A 207 -34.71 -13.61 -12.18
N THR A 208 -35.14 -13.96 -10.97
CA THR A 208 -36.04 -15.08 -10.72
C THR A 208 -37.38 -14.83 -11.43
N GLY A 209 -37.59 -15.50 -12.56
CA GLY A 209 -38.87 -15.52 -13.25
C GLY A 209 -39.90 -16.37 -12.48
N ALA A 210 -40.86 -15.71 -11.85
CA ALA A 210 -42.16 -16.29 -11.53
C ALA A 210 -43.25 -15.27 -11.87
N LYS A 211 -44.12 -15.68 -12.79
CA LYS A 211 -45.18 -14.95 -13.49
C LYS A 211 -46.07 -14.05 -12.63
N GLY A 212 -46.30 -12.83 -13.12
CA GLY A 212 -47.42 -11.96 -12.76
C GLY A 212 -47.24 -10.61 -13.44
N GLY A 213 -47.89 -10.39 -14.59
CA GLY A 213 -47.70 -9.18 -15.38
C GLY A 213 -48.23 -7.93 -14.68
N MET A 214 -47.45 -6.85 -14.70
CA MET A 214 -47.97 -5.48 -14.69
C MET A 214 -46.92 -4.52 -15.23
N GLU A 215 -47.26 -3.93 -16.38
CA GLU A 215 -46.85 -2.67 -17.01
C GLU A 215 -45.43 -2.12 -16.80
N ILE A 216 -44.74 -2.03 -17.95
CA ILE A 216 -43.63 -1.13 -18.24
C ILE A 216 -44.09 0.31 -17.96
N ARG A 217 -43.42 1.00 -17.03
CA ARG A 217 -43.37 2.45 -17.00
C ARG A 217 -41.91 2.88 -17.03
N GLU A 218 -41.51 3.32 -18.20
CA GLU A 218 -40.33 4.15 -18.43
C GLU A 218 -40.45 5.38 -17.53
N ILE A 219 -39.39 5.64 -16.75
CA ILE A 219 -39.13 6.95 -16.16
C ILE A 219 -37.83 7.41 -16.81
N GLU A 220 -37.96 7.98 -18.01
CA GLU A 220 -37.13 9.13 -18.34
C GLU A 220 -37.58 10.28 -17.44
N ASP A 221 -36.67 10.91 -16.69
CA ASP A 221 -36.30 12.30 -16.97
C ASP A 221 -35.22 12.84 -16.01
N LEU A 222 -34.42 13.77 -16.56
CA LEU A 222 -33.66 14.85 -15.91
C LEU A 222 -32.35 14.53 -15.14
N SER A 223 -31.25 14.48 -15.89
CA SER A 223 -30.06 15.28 -15.53
C SER A 223 -29.27 15.71 -16.78
N GLN A 224 -29.78 16.74 -17.45
CA GLN A 224 -28.97 17.60 -18.31
C GLN A 224 -28.00 18.40 -17.41
N SER A 225 -26.71 18.11 -17.46
CA SER A 225 -25.69 19.07 -17.03
C SER A 225 -25.30 19.93 -18.23
N GLN A 226 -26.01 21.04 -18.43
CA GLN A 226 -25.52 22.16 -19.22
C GLN A 226 -24.42 22.87 -18.43
N SER A 227 -23.24 22.99 -19.04
CA SER A 227 -22.21 23.95 -18.65
C SER A 227 -22.69 25.37 -18.94
N PRO A 228 -22.46 26.36 -18.05
CA PRO A 228 -22.47 27.75 -18.44
C PRO A 228 -21.04 28.31 -18.51
N GLU A 229 -20.70 28.81 -19.69
CA GLU A 229 -19.65 29.80 -19.91
C GLU A 229 -19.98 31.10 -19.17
N SER A 230 -18.96 31.79 -18.68
CA SER A 230 -18.98 33.26 -18.58
C SER A 230 -17.54 33.80 -18.64
N GLU A 231 -17.31 34.60 -19.68
CA GLU A 231 -16.10 35.37 -19.94
C GLU A 231 -16.06 36.68 -19.13
N THR A 232 -14.84 37.14 -18.79
CA THR A 232 -14.34 38.54 -18.85
C THR A 232 -12.89 38.56 -18.32
N ASP A 233 -11.86 38.59 -19.19
CA ASP A 233 -11.07 39.76 -19.67
C ASP A 233 -10.17 40.41 -18.58
N TYR A 234 -8.84 40.64 -18.62
CA TYR A 234 -7.70 40.74 -19.58
C TYR A 234 -6.37 40.71 -18.74
N PRO A 235 -5.13 41.00 -19.23
CA PRO A 235 -4.40 40.58 -20.43
C PRO A 235 -3.02 39.94 -20.12
N VAL A 236 -2.43 39.24 -21.11
CA VAL A 236 -1.07 38.68 -21.08
C VAL A 236 -0.09 39.58 -21.85
N SER A 237 1.04 39.89 -21.19
CA SER A 237 2.37 40.20 -21.74
C SER A 237 3.35 39.37 -20.89
N THR A 238 4.37 38.67 -21.38
CA THR A 238 5.33 39.03 -22.44
C THR A 238 6.10 37.77 -22.88
N ASP A 239 6.62 37.83 -24.11
CA ASP A 239 7.85 37.21 -24.62
C ASP A 239 7.92 35.70 -24.95
N THR A 240 7.69 35.44 -26.24
CA THR A 240 8.34 34.39 -27.03
C THR A 240 9.80 34.75 -27.34
N ARG A 241 10.72 33.84 -27.01
CA ARG A 241 12.03 33.69 -27.66
C ARG A 241 12.43 32.21 -27.74
N ASP A 242 12.30 31.65 -28.94
CA ASP A 242 13.41 31.08 -29.71
C ASP A 242 14.50 30.28 -28.96
N LEU A 243 14.60 28.96 -29.17
CA LEU A 243 15.64 28.34 -30.03
C LEU A 243 15.79 26.82 -29.85
N LEU A 244 15.76 26.18 -31.02
CA LEU A 244 16.17 24.84 -31.46
C LEU A 244 17.42 24.24 -30.76
N MET A 245 17.47 22.90 -30.62
CA MET A 245 18.35 22.04 -31.46
C MET A 245 18.20 20.53 -31.18
N SER A 246 18.08 19.81 -32.30
CA SER A 246 18.42 18.42 -32.67
C SER A 246 18.98 17.44 -31.64
N THR A 247 18.51 16.18 -31.69
CA THR A 247 19.31 14.99 -32.10
C THR A 247 18.39 13.75 -32.30
N LYS A 248 18.28 13.29 -33.54
CA LYS A 248 17.89 11.92 -34.01
C LYS A 248 18.74 11.72 -35.28
N VAL A 249 19.37 10.58 -35.54
CA VAL A 249 18.99 9.23 -36.08
C VAL A 249 20.31 8.38 -35.89
N PRO A 250 20.42 7.02 -35.94
CA PRO A 250 19.62 6.13 -36.78
C PRO A 250 19.23 4.72 -36.28
N ASP A 251 18.25 4.19 -37.03
CA ASP A 251 17.86 2.78 -37.19
C ASP A 251 19.05 1.87 -37.52
N ASP A 252 18.98 0.57 -37.18
CA ASP A 252 18.88 -0.49 -38.20
C ASP A 252 18.71 -1.94 -37.67
N ILE A 253 17.98 -2.74 -38.48
CA ILE A 253 18.14 -4.19 -38.79
C ILE A 253 17.48 -5.28 -37.91
N LEU A 254 16.32 -5.73 -38.43
CA LEU A 254 15.92 -7.08 -38.90
C LEU A 254 16.17 -8.35 -38.05
N GLY A 255 15.14 -9.21 -37.96
CA GLY A 255 15.37 -10.67 -37.83
C GLY A 255 14.19 -11.57 -37.47
N ASN A 256 13.45 -12.02 -38.49
CA ASN A 256 12.76 -13.32 -38.65
C ASN A 256 11.54 -13.78 -37.79
N SER A 257 10.48 -14.10 -38.54
CA SER A 257 9.46 -15.10 -38.22
C SER A 257 9.97 -16.52 -38.45
N ASP A 258 9.51 -17.48 -37.64
CA ASP A 258 8.86 -18.73 -38.11
C ASP A 258 8.31 -19.56 -36.92
N ARG A 259 7.04 -19.96 -37.03
CA ARG A 259 6.32 -21.00 -36.26
C ARG A 259 6.69 -22.40 -36.81
N PRO A 260 6.28 -23.59 -36.26
CA PRO A 260 5.18 -23.87 -35.30
C PRO A 260 5.41 -24.97 -34.23
N GLY A 261 4.51 -25.01 -33.22
CA GLY A 261 3.86 -26.23 -32.70
C GLY A 261 4.59 -27.15 -31.73
N SER A 262 4.23 -27.11 -30.45
CA SER A 262 3.89 -28.29 -29.63
C SER A 262 3.31 -27.86 -28.27
N GLY A 263 2.30 -28.57 -27.78
CA GLY A 263 1.46 -28.18 -26.65
C GLY A 263 2.17 -28.19 -25.30
N VAL A 264 1.72 -27.31 -24.39
CA VAL A 264 2.19 -27.29 -23.00
C VAL A 264 1.02 -27.03 -22.04
N HIS A 265 0.87 -28.02 -21.17
CA HIS A 265 0.36 -28.06 -19.81
C HIS A 265 0.28 -26.71 -19.06
N VAL A 266 -0.85 -26.46 -18.39
CA VAL A 266 -1.09 -25.26 -17.58
C VAL A 266 -0.58 -25.48 -16.16
N GLU A 267 0.47 -24.75 -15.76
CA GLU A 267 0.80 -24.51 -14.36
C GLU A 267 0.56 -23.02 -14.04
N VAL A 268 -0.15 -22.79 -12.94
CA VAL A 268 -0.63 -21.48 -12.52
C VAL A 268 0.47 -20.76 -11.74
N HIS A 269 1.37 -20.09 -12.45
CA HIS A 269 2.22 -19.02 -11.90
C HIS A 269 2.72 -18.14 -13.05
N ASP A 270 2.01 -17.03 -13.32
CA ASP A 270 2.58 -15.76 -13.84
C ASP A 270 1.48 -14.85 -14.42
N LEU A 271 0.75 -14.15 -13.56
CA LEU A 271 -0.02 -12.96 -13.96
C LEU A 271 0.37 -11.79 -13.08
N LEU A 272 1.57 -11.26 -13.32
CA LEU A 272 2.02 -9.99 -12.76
C LEU A 272 3.14 -9.38 -13.60
N VAL A 273 2.80 -8.82 -14.77
CA VAL A 273 3.65 -7.81 -15.43
C VAL A 273 2.78 -6.80 -16.19
N ASP A 274 2.95 -5.53 -15.78
CA ASP A 274 2.78 -4.26 -16.49
C ASP A 274 1.42 -3.82 -17.05
N ILE A 275 0.83 -2.83 -16.38
CA ILE A 275 0.15 -1.73 -17.07
C ILE A 275 0.79 -0.41 -16.60
N LYS A 276 1.48 0.23 -17.54
CA LYS A 276 2.04 1.57 -17.44
C LYS A 276 1.05 2.54 -18.08
N ALA A 277 0.77 3.66 -17.41
CA ALA A 277 0.30 4.91 -18.01
C ALA A 277 1.23 6.01 -17.52
#